data_AF-A0AA36MKK4-F1
#
_entry.id   AF-A0AA36MKK4-F1
#
_cell.length_a   1.000
_cell.length_b   1.000
_cell.length_c   1.000
_cell.angle_alpha   90.00
_cell.angle_beta   90.00
_cell.angle_gamma   90.00
#
_symmetry.space_group_name_H-M   'P 1'
#
loop_
_entity.id
_entity.type
_entity.pdbx_description
1 polymer ?
#
loop_
_entity_poly.entity_id
_entity_poly.type
_entity_poly.pdbx_seq_one_letter_code
_entity_poly.pdbx_strand_id
1 'polypeptide(L)'
;MAKHVAHARSRPRLPTLAVALLLVAIFRGLRATSALAWLAPPGGDETAESRSTGRRFLLQESAVAGTAAFWMPEEAQAFRQDRIFNAKQTLVPKIRKYYQKLEGLRDDLILQVEIEAGNRVEYQARPADWYSGLDGRFDGFLSFPGVQDARFGCNPYTIKPGSVVLVARGICTFQQKVQMAKAAGAKSIIVFDERMSKAPLEQQNRTGRVTSKGIQSWSAGDALSGAATVPIERGMTIMSVPAELGKAELDGAMIPRANGTSVVEAIQNGLTPRVLDVKRSKFEDGIDKFIKKDLPKLMTAMEGYSLIQRVSKADMSEPIVAQLKADRLEFEQAVKNRDYAEIRRTFKEWNGHLDSEIGTWELAETF
;
A
#
# COMPACT_ATOMS: atom_id res chain seq x y z
N MET A 1 29.39 -83.60 -28.47
CA MET A 1 28.82 -84.44 -29.55
C MET A 1 27.32 -84.53 -29.36
N ALA A 2 26.54 -83.79 -30.15
CA ALA A 2 25.18 -84.13 -30.61
C ALA A 2 24.67 -82.92 -31.42
N LYS A 3 24.49 -83.14 -32.72
CA LYS A 3 23.92 -82.22 -33.72
C LYS A 3 22.39 -82.36 -33.71
N HIS A 4 21.66 -81.27 -34.00
CA HIS A 4 20.52 -81.20 -34.94
C HIS A 4 19.98 -79.74 -34.92
N VAL A 5 20.25 -78.90 -35.93
CA VAL A 5 19.56 -78.71 -37.24
C VAL A 5 18.19 -78.01 -37.12
N ALA A 6 18.25 -76.70 -37.41
CA ALA A 6 17.39 -75.86 -38.26
C ALA A 6 15.86 -75.98 -38.28
N HIS A 7 15.18 -74.83 -38.08
CA HIS A 7 14.13 -74.40 -39.01
C HIS A 7 14.07 -72.87 -39.16
N ALA A 8 13.83 -72.45 -40.40
CA ALA A 8 13.73 -71.09 -40.90
C ALA A 8 12.26 -70.62 -40.99
N ARG A 9 12.10 -69.32 -41.35
CA ARG A 9 10.87 -68.56 -41.72
C ARG A 9 10.22 -67.86 -40.50
N SER A 10 9.74 -66.62 -40.54
CA SER A 10 9.40 -65.68 -41.62
C SER A 10 9.22 -64.27 -41.02
N ARG A 11 9.60 -63.21 -41.74
CA ARG A 11 9.17 -61.83 -41.44
C ARG A 11 7.66 -61.67 -41.65
N PRO A 12 6.97 -60.82 -40.87
CA PRO A 12 6.24 -59.73 -41.53
C PRO A 12 6.25 -58.38 -40.79
N ARG A 13 6.49 -57.33 -41.59
CA ARG A 13 5.78 -56.03 -41.68
C ARG A 13 5.29 -55.35 -40.38
N LEU A 14 5.97 -54.26 -40.02
CA LEU A 14 5.37 -53.00 -39.54
C LEU A 14 5.46 -51.98 -40.70
N PRO A 15 4.60 -50.92 -40.81
CA PRO A 15 4.00 -50.20 -39.68
C PRO A 15 2.54 -49.75 -39.90
N THR A 16 1.62 -50.20 -39.04
CA THR A 16 0.30 -49.57 -38.84
C THR A 16 0.31 -48.49 -37.76
N LEU A 17 1.42 -48.32 -37.04
CA LEU A 17 1.57 -47.35 -35.93
C LEU A 17 1.84 -45.91 -36.39
N ALA A 18 2.38 -45.71 -37.59
CA ALA A 18 2.64 -44.35 -38.11
C ALA A 18 1.36 -43.61 -38.52
N VAL A 19 0.33 -44.34 -38.97
CA VAL A 19 -0.96 -43.73 -39.41
C VAL A 19 -1.82 -43.34 -38.20
N ALA A 20 -1.75 -44.09 -37.09
CA ALA A 20 -2.46 -43.74 -35.86
C ALA A 20 -1.89 -42.48 -35.19
N LEU A 21 -0.56 -42.29 -35.20
CA LEU A 21 0.08 -41.07 -34.70
C LEU A 21 -0.19 -39.85 -35.59
N LEU A 22 -0.29 -40.03 -36.91
CA LEU A 22 -0.65 -38.95 -37.84
C LEU A 22 -2.13 -38.52 -37.68
N LEU A 23 -3.05 -39.47 -37.47
CA LEU A 23 -4.47 -39.16 -37.26
C LEU A 23 -4.75 -38.49 -35.91
N VAL A 24 -4.00 -38.82 -34.85
CA VAL A 24 -4.11 -38.13 -33.55
C VAL A 24 -3.54 -36.70 -33.63
N ALA A 25 -2.50 -36.46 -34.42
CA ALA A 25 -1.98 -35.11 -34.68
C ALA A 25 -2.96 -34.25 -35.50
N ILE A 26 -3.60 -34.84 -36.51
CA ILE A 26 -4.62 -34.16 -37.33
C ILE A 26 -5.89 -33.86 -36.50
N PHE A 27 -6.35 -34.78 -35.64
CA PHE A 27 -7.49 -34.52 -34.75
C PHE A 27 -7.20 -33.50 -33.65
N ARG A 28 -5.95 -33.38 -33.18
CA ARG A 28 -5.54 -32.29 -32.27
C ARG A 28 -5.43 -30.94 -32.99
N GLY A 29 -4.97 -30.92 -34.24
CA GLY A 29 -4.97 -29.71 -35.08
C GLY A 29 -6.38 -29.20 -35.42
N LEU A 30 -7.33 -30.09 -35.68
CA LEU A 30 -8.72 -29.72 -35.99
C LEU A 30 -9.55 -29.26 -34.78
N ARG A 31 -9.13 -29.55 -33.54
CA ARG A 31 -9.72 -28.92 -32.34
C ARG A 31 -9.13 -27.55 -32.02
N ALA A 32 -7.93 -27.23 -32.51
CA ALA A 32 -7.33 -25.91 -32.36
C ALA A 32 -7.99 -24.86 -33.28
N THR A 33 -8.46 -25.28 -34.47
CA THR A 33 -9.17 -24.38 -35.40
C THR A 33 -10.55 -23.96 -34.90
N SER A 34 -11.23 -24.77 -34.07
CA SER A 34 -12.51 -24.41 -33.46
C SER A 34 -12.36 -23.36 -32.34
N ALA A 35 -11.21 -23.33 -31.65
CA ALA A 35 -10.89 -22.31 -30.66
C ALA A 35 -10.47 -20.98 -31.31
N LEU A 36 -9.96 -21.01 -32.54
CA LEU A 36 -9.62 -19.82 -33.34
C LEU A 36 -10.83 -19.21 -34.06
N ALA A 37 -11.92 -19.97 -34.28
CA ALA A 37 -13.12 -19.46 -34.93
C ALA A 37 -13.84 -18.35 -34.14
N TRP A 38 -13.58 -18.22 -32.83
CA TRP A 38 -14.10 -17.13 -31.97
C TRP A 38 -13.27 -15.83 -32.04
N LEU A 39 -12.16 -15.83 -32.77
CA LEU A 39 -11.41 -14.61 -33.11
C LEU A 39 -11.93 -13.91 -34.36
N ALA A 40 -12.81 -14.56 -35.13
CA ALA A 40 -13.51 -13.89 -36.22
C ALA A 40 -14.48 -12.84 -35.65
N PRO A 41 -14.50 -11.60 -36.17
CA PRO A 41 -15.38 -10.56 -35.65
C PRO A 41 -16.85 -10.96 -35.88
N PRO A 42 -17.69 -11.04 -34.83
CA PRO A 42 -19.12 -11.20 -35.04
C PRO A 42 -19.70 -9.89 -35.56
N GLY A 43 -20.56 -9.97 -36.58
CA GLY A 43 -21.23 -8.83 -37.20
C GLY A 43 -22.37 -8.27 -36.36
N GLY A 44 -22.08 -7.74 -35.17
CA GLY A 44 -23.08 -7.11 -34.30
C GLY A 44 -22.53 -6.01 -33.38
N ASP A 45 -23.34 -4.97 -33.17
CA ASP A 45 -23.13 -3.74 -32.39
C ASP A 45 -22.94 -3.97 -30.88
N GLU A 46 -21.90 -4.70 -30.49
CA GLU A 46 -21.42 -4.68 -29.11
C GLU A 46 -20.37 -3.59 -28.93
N THR A 47 -20.56 -2.74 -27.92
CA THR A 47 -19.64 -1.66 -27.59
C THR A 47 -18.26 -2.20 -27.24
N ALA A 48 -17.20 -1.52 -27.70
CA ALA A 48 -15.80 -1.96 -27.54
C ALA A 48 -15.40 -2.24 -26.08
N GLU A 49 -16.06 -1.58 -25.13
CA GLU A 49 -15.78 -1.67 -23.70
C GLU A 49 -16.27 -2.98 -23.08
N SER A 50 -17.44 -3.52 -23.49
CA SER A 50 -17.95 -4.81 -22.98
C SER A 50 -17.13 -6.00 -23.50
N ARG A 51 -16.65 -5.90 -24.75
CA ARG A 51 -15.74 -6.89 -25.38
C ARG A 51 -14.40 -6.98 -24.63
N SER A 52 -13.91 -5.87 -24.09
CA SER A 52 -12.65 -5.85 -23.35
C SER A 52 -12.74 -6.61 -22.02
N THR A 53 -13.86 -6.43 -21.29
CA THR A 53 -14.03 -7.00 -19.94
C THR A 53 -14.27 -8.51 -19.97
N GLY A 54 -15.05 -9.01 -20.93
CA GLY A 54 -15.28 -10.44 -21.13
C GLY A 54 -14.03 -11.20 -21.62
N ARG A 55 -13.25 -10.61 -22.54
CA ARG A 55 -11.95 -11.17 -22.96
C ARG A 55 -10.92 -11.19 -21.82
N ARG A 56 -10.90 -10.17 -20.97
CA ARG A 56 -9.99 -10.08 -19.81
C ARG A 56 -10.16 -11.24 -18.82
N PHE A 57 -11.40 -11.64 -18.52
CA PHE A 57 -11.65 -12.72 -17.55
C PHE A 57 -11.27 -14.12 -18.07
N LEU A 58 -11.52 -14.42 -19.35
CA LEU A 58 -11.26 -15.74 -19.94
C LEU A 58 -9.78 -16.00 -20.30
N LEU A 59 -8.99 -14.94 -20.52
CA LEU A 59 -7.57 -15.06 -20.86
C LEU A 59 -6.65 -15.07 -19.62
N GLN A 60 -7.15 -14.68 -18.45
CA GLN A 60 -6.36 -14.67 -17.22
C GLN A 60 -5.97 -16.09 -16.76
N GLU A 61 -6.80 -17.10 -17.05
CA GLU A 61 -6.61 -18.49 -16.62
C GLU A 61 -6.16 -19.47 -17.71
N SER A 62 -6.25 -19.12 -18.99
CA SER A 62 -6.01 -20.08 -20.07
C SER A 62 -4.54 -20.09 -20.55
N ALA A 63 -3.98 -21.30 -20.72
CA ALA A 63 -2.65 -21.53 -21.32
C ALA A 63 -2.50 -20.91 -22.73
N VAL A 64 -3.61 -20.56 -23.38
CA VAL A 64 -3.69 -19.93 -24.70
C VAL A 64 -3.04 -18.54 -24.71
N ALA A 65 -3.08 -17.80 -23.60
CA ALA A 65 -2.41 -16.50 -23.47
C ALA A 65 -0.88 -16.61 -23.63
N GLY A 66 -0.28 -17.74 -23.25
CA GLY A 66 1.16 -17.99 -23.42
C GLY A 66 1.56 -18.20 -24.87
N THR A 67 0.70 -18.84 -25.68
CA THR A 67 0.94 -19.03 -27.12
C THR A 67 0.65 -17.79 -27.95
N ALA A 68 -0.37 -16.99 -27.60
CA ALA A 68 -0.67 -15.73 -28.31
C ALA A 68 0.45 -14.70 -28.14
N ALA A 69 1.12 -14.68 -26.97
CA ALA A 69 2.23 -13.79 -26.70
C ALA A 69 3.44 -13.98 -27.63
N PHE A 70 3.62 -15.17 -28.21
CA PHE A 70 4.69 -15.42 -29.17
C PHE A 70 4.44 -14.80 -30.54
N TRP A 71 3.17 -14.64 -30.93
CA TRP A 71 2.79 -14.16 -32.27
C TRP A 71 2.35 -12.70 -32.28
N MET A 72 2.03 -12.11 -31.12
CA MET A 72 1.53 -10.73 -30.99
C MET A 72 2.21 -10.04 -29.78
N PRO A 73 3.41 -9.49 -29.97
CA PRO A 73 4.21 -8.90 -28.87
C PRO A 73 3.52 -7.71 -28.21
N GLU A 74 2.79 -6.89 -28.97
CA GLU A 74 2.03 -5.76 -28.43
C GLU A 74 0.92 -6.22 -27.48
N GLU A 75 0.18 -7.28 -27.85
CA GLU A 75 -0.85 -7.83 -26.99
C GLU A 75 -0.25 -8.43 -25.70
N ALA A 76 0.89 -9.12 -25.82
CA ALA A 76 1.61 -9.67 -24.66
C ALA A 76 1.96 -8.58 -23.63
N GLN A 77 2.41 -7.42 -24.11
CA GLN A 77 2.74 -6.29 -23.25
C GLN A 77 1.49 -5.67 -22.60
N ALA A 78 0.38 -5.54 -23.33
CA ALA A 78 -0.89 -5.08 -22.76
C ALA A 78 -1.41 -6.04 -21.67
N PHE A 79 -1.31 -7.37 -21.87
CA PHE A 79 -1.68 -8.35 -20.85
C PHE A 79 -0.76 -8.29 -19.62
N ARG A 80 0.54 -8.04 -19.83
CA ARG A 80 1.50 -7.84 -18.73
C ARG A 80 1.14 -6.60 -17.91
N GLN A 81 0.85 -5.49 -18.57
CA GLN A 81 0.40 -4.25 -17.92
C GLN A 81 -0.86 -4.47 -17.08
N ASP A 82 -1.89 -5.11 -17.64
CA ASP A 82 -3.14 -5.40 -16.92
C ASP A 82 -2.92 -6.32 -15.71
N ARG A 83 -2.09 -7.36 -15.85
CA ARG A 83 -1.70 -8.23 -14.73
C ARG A 83 -1.01 -7.45 -13.61
N ILE A 84 -0.03 -6.62 -13.95
CA ILE A 84 0.72 -5.83 -12.98
C ILE A 84 -0.20 -4.80 -12.30
N PHE A 85 -1.09 -4.15 -13.05
CA PHE A 85 -2.08 -3.22 -12.51
C PHE A 85 -3.02 -3.91 -11.51
N ASN A 86 -3.60 -5.06 -11.87
CA ASN A 86 -4.46 -5.84 -10.98
C ASN A 86 -3.72 -6.34 -9.72
N ALA A 87 -2.47 -6.76 -9.88
CA ALA A 87 -1.61 -7.14 -8.76
C ALA A 87 -1.29 -5.93 -7.85
N LYS A 88 -1.07 -4.76 -8.45
CA LYS A 88 -0.80 -3.51 -7.72
C LYS A 88 -1.98 -3.17 -6.81
N GLN A 89 -3.21 -3.28 -7.30
CA GLN A 89 -4.41 -3.03 -6.50
C GLN A 89 -4.62 -4.03 -5.35
N THR A 90 -4.17 -5.28 -5.50
CA THR A 90 -4.49 -6.37 -4.56
C THR A 90 -3.35 -6.70 -3.58
N LEU A 91 -2.10 -6.62 -4.02
CA LEU A 91 -0.91 -7.03 -3.26
C LEU A 91 -0.20 -5.83 -2.64
N VAL A 92 -0.07 -4.69 -3.32
CA VAL A 92 0.64 -3.52 -2.78
C VAL A 92 0.03 -3.00 -1.48
N PRO A 93 -1.31 -2.90 -1.32
CA PRO A 93 -1.89 -2.55 -0.02
C PRO A 93 -1.54 -3.53 1.10
N LYS A 94 -1.39 -4.82 0.79
CA LYS A 94 -0.98 -5.84 1.76
C LYS A 94 0.49 -5.69 2.13
N ILE A 95 1.36 -5.56 1.13
CA ILE A 95 2.80 -5.35 1.30
C ILE A 95 3.02 -4.09 2.15
N ARG A 96 2.43 -2.96 1.74
CA ARG A 96 2.46 -1.69 2.46
C ARG A 96 1.99 -1.85 3.91
N LYS A 97 0.85 -2.49 4.14
CA LYS A 97 0.31 -2.72 5.50
C LYS A 97 1.30 -3.48 6.39
N TYR A 98 1.93 -4.54 5.88
CA TYR A 98 2.88 -5.32 6.67
C TYR A 98 4.23 -4.61 6.82
N TYR A 99 4.72 -3.94 5.78
CA TYR A 99 5.93 -3.14 5.85
C TYR A 99 5.81 -1.98 6.85
N GLN A 100 4.69 -1.24 6.82
CA GLN A 100 4.38 -0.21 7.83
C GLN A 100 4.31 -0.78 9.26
N LYS A 101 3.86 -2.03 9.40
CA LYS A 101 3.86 -2.71 10.69
C LYS A 101 5.27 -3.11 11.13
N LEU A 102 6.15 -3.48 10.19
CA LEU A 102 7.54 -3.88 10.43
C LEU A 102 8.42 -2.69 10.83
N GLU A 103 8.37 -1.60 10.06
CA GLU A 103 9.17 -0.39 10.34
C GLU A 103 8.79 0.26 11.66
N GLY A 104 7.76 -0.23 12.34
CA GLY A 104 7.17 0.51 13.43
C GLY A 104 6.73 1.87 12.90
N LEU A 105 6.22 2.01 11.67
CA LEU A 105 5.52 3.25 11.26
C LEU A 105 4.14 3.38 11.92
N ARG A 106 3.82 2.43 12.78
CA ARG A 106 3.09 2.72 14.02
C ARG A 106 4.06 3.06 15.14
N ASP A 107 4.92 4.03 14.90
CA ASP A 107 5.76 4.63 15.92
C ASP A 107 4.75 5.54 16.58
N ASP A 108 3.86 4.94 17.36
CA ASP A 108 2.94 5.68 18.18
C ASP A 108 3.88 6.48 19.09
N LEU A 109 4.02 7.75 18.74
CA LEU A 109 4.75 8.72 19.52
C LEU A 109 3.92 8.89 20.77
N ILE A 110 4.54 8.74 21.91
CA ILE A 110 3.92 9.06 23.18
C ILE A 110 4.45 10.44 23.56
N LEU A 111 3.64 11.46 23.29
CA LEU A 111 3.93 12.83 23.68
C LEU A 111 3.69 12.94 25.18
N GLN A 112 4.73 13.25 25.95
CA GLN A 112 4.59 13.57 27.36
C GLN A 112 4.22 15.04 27.49
N VAL A 113 2.95 15.31 27.75
CA VAL A 113 2.43 16.68 27.86
C VAL A 113 2.19 17.03 29.31
N GLU A 114 2.77 18.14 29.75
CA GLU A 114 2.45 18.77 31.02
C GLU A 114 1.36 19.80 30.76
N ILE A 115 0.14 19.56 31.28
CA ILE A 115 -1.01 20.46 31.08
C ILE A 115 -0.95 21.61 32.09
N GLU A 116 -0.60 21.27 33.33
CA GLU A 116 -0.41 22.15 34.47
C GLU A 116 0.85 21.70 35.21
N ALA A 117 1.54 22.60 35.92
CA ALA A 117 2.79 22.28 36.61
C ALA A 117 2.65 21.03 37.51
N GLY A 118 3.38 19.96 37.18
CA GLY A 118 3.31 18.69 37.91
C GLY A 118 2.23 17.71 37.44
N ASN A 119 1.29 18.11 36.58
CA ASN A 119 0.29 17.23 35.99
C ASN A 119 0.70 16.79 34.58
N ARG A 120 1.25 15.57 34.50
CA ARG A 120 1.76 14.98 33.25
C ARG A 120 0.78 13.95 32.70
N VAL A 121 0.49 14.09 31.41
CA VAL A 121 -0.37 13.18 30.66
C VAL A 121 0.40 12.67 29.44
N GLU A 122 0.24 11.40 29.12
CA GLU A 122 0.84 10.78 27.95
C GLU A 122 -0.20 10.69 26.83
N TYR A 123 0.08 11.38 25.71
CA TYR A 123 -0.77 11.32 24.53
C TYR A 123 -0.16 10.42 23.47
N GLN A 124 -0.91 9.38 23.10
CA GLN A 124 -0.61 8.64 21.87
C GLN A 124 -0.82 9.58 20.68
N ALA A 125 0.20 9.66 19.84
CA ALA A 125 0.27 10.45 18.64
C ALA A 125 0.84 9.59 17.51
N ARG A 126 0.55 9.96 16.28
CA ARG A 126 1.12 9.33 15.09
C ARG A 126 1.96 10.34 14.33
N PRO A 127 3.17 9.99 13.90
CA PRO A 127 3.96 10.88 13.07
C PRO A 127 3.20 11.16 11.76
N ALA A 128 3.35 12.38 11.24
CA ALA A 128 2.97 12.70 9.87
C ALA A 128 3.83 11.90 8.89
N ASP A 129 3.36 11.65 7.67
CA ASP A 129 4.18 10.89 6.71
C ASP A 129 5.42 11.68 6.27
N TRP A 130 5.38 13.01 6.30
CA TRP A 130 6.55 13.87 6.05
C TRP A 130 7.43 14.09 7.29
N TYR A 131 7.19 13.37 8.39
CA TYR A 131 7.97 13.50 9.60
C TYR A 131 9.43 13.10 9.37
N SER A 132 10.37 13.93 9.81
CA SER A 132 11.80 13.72 9.58
C SER A 132 12.49 12.79 10.59
N GLY A 133 11.76 12.31 11.61
CA GLY A 133 12.31 11.45 12.66
C GLY A 133 12.95 12.19 13.85
N LEU A 134 12.97 13.53 13.83
CA LEU A 134 13.60 14.33 14.86
C LEU A 134 12.65 14.54 16.05
N ASP A 135 12.78 13.69 17.07
CA ASP A 135 11.93 13.72 18.28
C ASP A 135 12.04 15.05 19.05
N GLY A 136 13.22 15.66 19.10
CA GLY A 136 13.50 16.97 19.72
C GLY A 136 12.93 18.19 18.97
N ARG A 137 11.98 18.00 18.05
CA ARG A 137 11.22 19.10 17.45
C ARG A 137 9.86 19.31 18.11
N PHE A 138 9.36 18.34 18.85
CA PHE A 138 8.07 18.45 19.53
C PHE A 138 8.16 18.95 20.96
N ASP A 139 9.34 19.04 21.58
CA ASP A 139 9.48 19.68 22.89
C ASP A 139 9.22 21.19 22.77
N GLY A 140 8.43 21.72 23.70
CA GLY A 140 8.09 23.15 23.74
C GLY A 140 6.66 23.42 24.19
N PHE A 141 6.35 24.72 24.30
CA PHE A 141 4.99 25.17 24.63
C PHE A 141 4.03 24.89 23.47
N LEU A 142 2.84 24.41 23.80
CA LEU A 142 1.76 24.24 22.84
C LEU A 142 1.05 25.58 22.65
N SER A 143 0.92 25.99 21.40
CA SER A 143 0.20 27.20 21.01
C SER A 143 -0.99 26.84 20.13
N PHE A 144 -2.14 27.40 20.44
CA PHE A 144 -3.36 27.22 19.64
C PHE A 144 -3.69 28.54 18.93
N PRO A 145 -3.87 28.56 17.59
CA PRO A 145 -4.12 29.79 16.81
C PRO A 145 -5.39 30.57 17.18
N GLY A 146 -6.23 30.08 18.10
CA GLY A 146 -7.41 30.78 18.61
C GLY A 146 -8.73 30.37 17.95
N VAL A 147 -9.76 31.20 18.11
CA VAL A 147 -11.15 30.92 17.69
C VAL A 147 -11.38 31.25 16.21
N GLN A 148 -12.32 30.52 15.58
CA GLN A 148 -12.73 30.61 14.16
C GLN A 148 -11.74 29.98 13.17
N ASP A 149 -11.63 30.51 11.95
CA ASP A 149 -10.98 29.86 10.80
C ASP A 149 -9.48 29.59 11.01
N ALA A 150 -8.82 30.38 11.87
CA ALA A 150 -7.41 30.19 12.23
C ALA A 150 -7.15 28.83 12.91
N ARG A 151 -8.13 28.26 13.63
CA ARG A 151 -7.98 26.97 14.32
C ARG A 151 -7.66 25.81 13.38
N PHE A 152 -8.11 25.90 12.14
CA PHE A 152 -7.83 24.90 11.12
C PHE A 152 -6.45 25.12 10.46
N GLY A 153 -5.77 26.23 10.75
CA GLY A 153 -4.48 26.56 10.16
C GLY A 153 -4.52 26.76 8.64
N CYS A 154 -5.67 27.18 8.10
CA CYS A 154 -5.83 27.43 6.67
C CYS A 154 -5.51 28.87 6.27
N ASN A 155 -5.70 29.80 7.20
CA ASN A 155 -5.40 31.22 7.04
C ASN A 155 -4.14 31.58 7.84
N PRO A 156 -3.44 32.68 7.51
CA PRO A 156 -2.34 33.18 8.32
C PRO A 156 -2.76 33.42 9.77
N TYR A 157 -1.90 33.03 10.71
CA TYR A 157 -2.10 33.23 12.15
C TYR A 157 -0.78 33.57 12.84
N THR A 158 -0.89 34.08 14.06
CA THR A 158 0.26 34.40 14.91
C THR A 158 0.32 33.45 16.11
N ILE A 159 1.53 32.99 16.41
CA ILE A 159 1.85 32.18 17.59
C ILE A 159 3.16 32.69 18.18
N LYS A 160 3.52 32.21 19.38
CA LYS A 160 4.85 32.44 19.92
C LYS A 160 5.89 31.72 19.05
N PRO A 161 6.92 32.40 18.52
CA PRO A 161 7.97 31.75 17.74
C PRO A 161 8.63 30.59 18.51
N GLY A 162 8.90 29.49 17.81
CA GLY A 162 9.48 28.28 18.39
C GLY A 162 8.51 27.40 19.20
N SER A 163 7.21 27.73 19.24
CA SER A 163 6.19 26.89 19.85
C SER A 163 5.78 25.72 18.95
N VAL A 164 5.15 24.72 19.56
CA VAL A 164 4.48 23.62 18.85
C VAL A 164 3.05 24.05 18.58
N VAL A 165 2.68 24.19 17.31
CA VAL A 165 1.34 24.64 16.96
C VAL A 165 0.37 23.48 16.98
N LEU A 166 -0.77 23.65 17.66
CA LEU A 166 -1.87 22.70 17.66
C LEU A 166 -2.96 23.20 16.71
N VAL A 167 -3.29 22.44 15.67
CA VAL A 167 -4.33 22.80 14.69
C VAL A 167 -5.36 21.69 14.50
N ALA A 168 -6.58 22.10 14.21
CA ALA A 168 -7.67 21.20 13.87
C ALA A 168 -7.55 20.66 12.43
N ARG A 169 -7.92 19.41 12.25
CA ARG A 169 -8.11 18.78 10.94
C ARG A 169 -9.38 19.32 10.27
N GLY A 170 -9.30 19.56 8.96
CA GLY A 170 -10.42 20.00 8.13
C GLY A 170 -10.11 21.26 7.32
N ILE A 171 -11.08 21.70 6.51
CA ILE A 171 -11.10 22.87 5.60
C ILE A 171 -10.03 22.85 4.50
N CYS A 172 -8.76 22.69 4.84
CA CYS A 172 -7.63 22.73 3.92
C CYS A 172 -6.76 21.48 4.02
N THR A 173 -5.84 21.34 3.06
CA THR A 173 -4.86 20.27 3.00
C THR A 173 -3.85 20.39 4.16
N PHE A 174 -3.22 19.27 4.54
CA PHE A 174 -2.19 19.31 5.57
C PHE A 174 -0.96 20.13 5.15
N GLN A 175 -0.65 20.13 3.87
CA GLN A 175 0.43 20.95 3.32
C GLN A 175 0.20 22.43 3.60
N GLN A 176 -1.02 22.93 3.36
CA GLN A 176 -1.37 24.30 3.66
C GLN A 176 -1.21 24.59 5.16
N LYS A 177 -1.62 23.67 6.03
CA LYS A 177 -1.42 23.81 7.48
C LYS A 177 0.04 23.92 7.87
N VAL A 178 0.90 23.08 7.28
CA VAL A 178 2.35 23.10 7.49
C VAL A 178 2.97 24.42 7.01
N GLN A 179 2.55 24.92 5.85
CA GLN A 179 3.01 26.21 5.32
C GLN A 179 2.61 27.37 6.25
N MET A 180 1.35 27.40 6.71
CA MET A 180 0.89 28.42 7.65
C MET A 180 1.62 28.33 9.00
N ALA A 181 1.86 27.11 9.50
CA ALA A 181 2.61 26.88 10.74
C ALA A 181 4.05 27.36 10.63
N LYS A 182 4.73 27.04 9.53
CA LYS A 182 6.09 27.50 9.23
C LYS A 182 6.13 29.03 9.14
N ALA A 183 5.19 29.63 8.40
CA ALA A 183 5.10 31.09 8.27
C ALA A 183 4.86 31.80 9.60
N ALA A 184 4.13 31.15 10.52
CA ALA A 184 3.90 31.66 11.87
C ALA A 184 5.09 31.43 12.84
N GLY A 185 6.17 30.80 12.38
CA GLY A 185 7.37 30.53 13.18
C GLY A 185 7.25 29.32 14.12
N ALA A 186 6.38 28.35 13.80
CA ALA A 186 6.27 27.10 14.57
C ALA A 186 7.55 26.25 14.47
N LYS A 187 7.88 25.55 15.56
CA LYS A 187 8.95 24.53 15.59
C LYS A 187 8.48 23.18 15.05
N SER A 188 7.24 22.82 15.34
CA SER A 188 6.55 21.63 14.86
C SER A 188 5.04 21.85 14.87
N ILE A 189 4.29 20.96 14.22
CA ILE A 189 2.83 21.00 14.12
C ILE A 189 2.21 19.71 14.67
N ILE A 190 1.20 19.85 15.52
CA ILE A 190 0.34 18.76 15.96
C ILE A 190 -1.05 18.99 15.38
N VAL A 191 -1.56 18.02 14.63
CA VAL A 191 -2.91 18.05 14.08
C VAL A 191 -3.83 17.17 14.91
N PHE A 192 -5.00 17.65 15.28
CA PHE A 192 -6.01 16.83 15.96
C PHE A 192 -7.32 16.80 15.18
N ASP A 193 -8.08 15.72 15.31
CA ASP A 193 -9.40 15.64 14.67
C ASP A 193 -10.44 16.46 15.45
N GLU A 194 -11.17 17.36 14.80
CA GLU A 194 -12.10 18.26 15.49
C GLU A 194 -13.55 17.72 15.60
N ARG A 195 -13.91 16.61 14.91
CA ARG A 195 -15.28 16.25 14.48
C ARG A 195 -15.78 17.16 13.34
N MET A 196 -16.09 16.52 12.23
CA MET A 196 -17.24 16.85 11.38
C MET A 196 -18.24 15.70 11.47
N SER A 197 -18.88 15.50 12.63
CA SER A 197 -19.99 14.55 12.76
C SER A 197 -21.31 15.29 12.56
N LYS A 198 -21.97 15.07 11.41
CA LYS A 198 -23.32 15.58 11.12
C LYS A 198 -24.43 14.69 11.73
N ALA A 199 -24.24 14.14 12.93
CA ALA A 199 -25.26 13.31 13.57
C ALA A 199 -25.78 14.01 14.83
N PRO A 200 -27.10 14.30 14.91
CA PRO A 200 -27.74 14.83 16.11
C PRO A 200 -27.46 13.95 17.33
N LEU A 201 -27.30 14.58 18.49
CA LEU A 201 -26.96 13.93 19.75
C LEU A 201 -27.98 12.82 20.13
N GLU A 202 -29.24 12.92 19.68
CA GLU A 202 -30.30 11.96 20.01
C GLU A 202 -30.11 10.55 19.41
N GLN A 203 -29.27 10.38 18.38
CA GLN A 203 -29.07 9.06 17.72
C GLN A 203 -27.85 8.28 18.25
N GLN A 204 -27.02 8.86 19.12
CA GLN A 204 -25.76 8.23 19.57
C GLN A 204 -25.95 7.17 20.68
N ASN A 205 -27.14 7.06 21.28
CA ASN A 205 -27.40 6.14 22.41
C ASN A 205 -28.11 4.82 22.02
N ARG A 206 -28.26 4.49 20.73
CA ARG A 206 -28.77 3.17 20.33
C ARG A 206 -27.62 2.20 20.08
N THR A 207 -27.40 1.30 21.03
CA THR A 207 -26.47 0.16 20.94
C THR A 207 -26.89 -0.80 19.82
N GLY A 208 -26.34 -0.58 18.62
CA GLY A 208 -26.42 -1.50 17.48
C GLY A 208 -25.03 -1.94 17.08
N ARG A 209 -24.78 -3.25 17.09
CA ARG A 209 -23.51 -3.87 16.70
C ARG A 209 -23.37 -3.77 15.17
N VAL A 210 -22.52 -2.87 14.68
CA VAL A 210 -22.25 -2.71 13.23
C VAL A 210 -21.00 -3.49 12.86
N THR A 211 -21.15 -4.50 12.00
CA THR A 211 -20.04 -5.24 11.38
C THR A 211 -19.48 -4.45 10.21
N SER A 212 -18.20 -4.08 10.24
CA SER A 212 -17.54 -3.31 9.19
C SER A 212 -17.15 -4.21 7.99
N LYS A 213 -17.65 -3.87 6.79
CA LYS A 213 -17.20 -4.39 5.50
C LYS A 213 -16.56 -3.26 4.69
N GLY A 214 -15.38 -3.54 4.13
CA GLY A 214 -14.89 -2.95 2.86
C GLY A 214 -14.05 -1.68 2.95
N ILE A 215 -12.76 -1.82 2.63
CA ILE A 215 -11.76 -0.76 2.44
C ILE A 215 -11.81 -0.29 0.98
N GLN A 216 -11.94 1.02 0.74
CA GLN A 216 -11.52 1.66 -0.51
C GLN A 216 -10.63 2.87 -0.17
N SER A 217 -9.45 2.88 -0.76
CA SER A 217 -8.43 3.92 -0.65
C SER A 217 -8.78 5.10 -1.56
N TRP A 218 -8.84 6.31 -0.99
CA TRP A 218 -8.88 7.56 -1.73
C TRP A 218 -7.59 8.33 -1.46
N SER A 219 -6.90 8.71 -2.54
CA SER A 219 -5.69 9.52 -2.56
C SER A 219 -6.03 11.01 -2.64
N ALA A 220 -5.19 11.82 -1.97
CA ALA A 220 -5.13 13.28 -2.00
C ALA A 220 -6.37 14.03 -1.47
N GLY A 221 -6.10 15.02 -0.61
CA GLY A 221 -7.12 15.78 0.10
C GLY A 221 -8.07 16.53 -0.82
N ASP A 222 -9.35 16.22 -0.71
CA ASP A 222 -10.43 17.15 -1.03
C ASP A 222 -11.52 17.04 0.04
N ALA A 223 -12.00 18.18 0.50
CA ALA A 223 -12.93 18.32 1.59
C ALA A 223 -14.34 18.62 1.05
N LEU A 224 -15.28 17.74 1.37
CA LEU A 224 -16.74 17.97 1.47
C LEU A 224 -17.58 18.22 0.19
N SER A 225 -18.44 17.24 -0.11
CA SER A 225 -19.89 17.42 -0.34
C SER A 225 -20.56 16.06 -0.03
N GLY A 226 -21.57 15.94 0.83
CA GLY A 226 -22.97 16.23 0.54
C GLY A 226 -23.77 14.93 0.30
N ALA A 227 -24.54 14.50 1.31
CA ALA A 227 -25.65 13.52 1.27
C ALA A 227 -25.38 12.00 1.10
N ALA A 228 -26.28 11.23 1.73
CA ALA A 228 -26.53 9.78 1.64
C ALA A 228 -25.69 8.79 2.51
N THR A 229 -26.15 8.63 3.75
CA THR A 229 -26.31 7.37 4.50
C THR A 229 -25.42 6.17 4.20
N VAL A 230 -24.26 6.07 4.87
CA VAL A 230 -23.76 4.89 5.61
C VAL A 230 -22.79 5.43 6.69
N PRO A 231 -22.79 4.93 7.94
CA PRO A 231 -21.71 5.24 8.88
C PRO A 231 -20.43 4.54 8.38
N ILE A 232 -19.68 5.26 7.55
CA ILE A 232 -18.33 4.89 7.15
C ILE A 232 -17.47 5.08 8.39
N GLU A 233 -16.96 4.00 8.97
CA GLU A 233 -15.75 4.07 9.78
C GLU A 233 -14.64 4.55 8.85
N ARG A 234 -14.41 5.86 8.87
CA ARG A 234 -13.53 6.55 7.92
C ARG A 234 -12.11 6.12 8.21
N GLY A 235 -11.57 5.37 7.26
CA GLY A 235 -10.16 5.05 7.17
C GLY A 235 -9.31 6.29 7.37
N MET A 236 -8.24 6.10 8.14
CA MET A 236 -7.18 7.08 8.32
C MET A 236 -6.71 7.55 6.95
N THR A 237 -6.84 8.85 6.68
CA THR A 237 -6.15 9.48 5.55
C THR A 237 -4.70 9.59 5.95
N ILE A 238 -3.84 8.85 5.26
CA ILE A 238 -2.39 8.98 5.29
C ILE A 238 -2.08 10.42 4.84
N MET A 239 -1.34 11.17 5.66
CA MET A 239 -0.99 12.56 5.44
C MET A 239 0.15 12.66 4.40
N SER A 240 -0.11 12.37 3.13
CA SER A 240 0.90 12.53 2.08
C SER A 240 0.92 13.97 1.54
N VAL A 241 2.10 14.59 1.52
CA VAL A 241 2.38 15.79 0.71
C VAL A 241 2.82 15.30 -0.69
N PRO A 242 2.33 15.88 -1.80
CA PRO A 242 2.82 15.53 -3.14
C PRO A 242 4.34 15.73 -3.24
N ALA A 243 5.05 14.76 -3.83
CA ALA A 243 6.52 14.73 -3.89
C ALA A 243 7.12 15.99 -4.57
N GLU A 244 6.39 16.58 -5.52
CA GLU A 244 6.81 17.73 -6.32
C GLU A 244 7.09 19.01 -5.51
N LEU A 245 6.56 19.10 -4.27
CA LEU A 245 6.63 20.32 -3.44
C LEU A 245 7.77 20.31 -2.41
N GLY A 246 8.66 19.31 -2.47
CA GLY A 246 9.79 19.17 -1.56
C GLY A 246 9.37 18.70 -0.16
N LYS A 247 10.32 18.16 0.60
CA LYS A 247 10.07 17.70 1.98
C LYS A 247 9.64 18.89 2.83
N ALA A 248 8.52 18.75 3.54
CA ALA A 248 8.11 19.72 4.53
C ALA A 248 9.22 19.86 5.58
N GLU A 249 9.76 21.07 5.73
CA GLU A 249 10.82 21.34 6.71
C GLU A 249 10.34 21.27 8.17
N LEU A 250 9.03 21.15 8.38
CA LEU A 250 8.37 21.16 9.69
C LEU A 250 7.89 19.76 10.06
N ASP A 251 8.30 19.28 11.23
CA ASP A 251 7.85 17.99 11.75
C ASP A 251 6.39 18.04 12.18
N GLY A 252 5.66 16.98 11.87
CA GLY A 252 4.23 16.86 12.12
C GLY A 252 3.88 15.60 12.91
N ALA A 253 2.91 15.71 13.81
CA ALA A 253 2.27 14.57 14.45
C ALA A 253 0.75 14.75 14.49
N MET A 254 0.02 13.66 14.67
CA MET A 254 -1.43 13.65 14.79
C MET A 254 -1.86 13.01 16.11
N ILE A 255 -2.71 13.70 16.88
CA ILE A 255 -3.28 13.16 18.12
C ILE A 255 -4.78 12.89 17.99
N PRO A 256 -5.33 11.95 18.79
CA PRO A 256 -6.76 11.74 18.89
C PRO A 256 -7.51 13.01 19.30
N ARG A 257 -8.77 13.09 18.88
CA ARG A 257 -9.67 14.20 19.20
C ARG A 257 -9.72 14.52 20.69
N ALA A 258 -9.93 13.51 21.54
CA ALA A 258 -10.07 13.72 22.98
C ALA A 258 -8.84 14.44 23.57
N ASN A 259 -7.64 14.02 23.16
CA ASN A 259 -6.39 14.61 23.61
C ASN A 259 -6.25 16.04 23.09
N GLY A 260 -6.48 16.26 21.79
CA GLY A 260 -6.43 17.60 21.20
C GLY A 260 -7.41 18.57 21.83
N THR A 261 -8.66 18.16 22.05
CA THR A 261 -9.68 18.96 22.74
C THR A 261 -9.25 19.30 24.17
N SER A 262 -8.71 18.36 24.94
CA SER A 262 -8.25 18.65 26.31
C SER A 262 -7.13 19.68 26.37
N VAL A 263 -6.22 19.70 25.39
CA VAL A 263 -5.15 20.70 25.30
C VAL A 263 -5.73 22.07 24.93
N VAL A 264 -6.66 22.12 23.98
CA VAL A 264 -7.31 23.38 23.58
C VAL A 264 -8.10 23.98 24.75
N GLU A 265 -8.87 23.16 25.47
CA GLU A 265 -9.61 23.60 26.65
C GLU A 265 -8.67 24.13 27.75
N ALA A 266 -7.55 23.45 27.99
CA ALA A 266 -6.53 23.91 28.92
C ALA A 266 -5.97 25.29 28.54
N ILE A 267 -5.61 25.49 27.26
CA ILE A 267 -5.12 26.78 26.75
C ILE A 267 -6.19 27.87 26.90
N GLN A 268 -7.45 27.56 26.59
CA GLN A 268 -8.57 28.51 26.72
C GLN A 268 -8.86 28.90 28.17
N ASN A 269 -8.58 27.99 29.12
CA ASN A 269 -8.66 28.25 30.55
C ASN A 269 -7.43 28.97 31.12
N GLY A 270 -6.51 29.45 30.27
CA GLY A 270 -5.32 30.20 30.66
C GLY A 270 -4.13 29.34 31.11
N LEU A 271 -4.20 28.02 30.95
CA LEU A 271 -3.07 27.13 31.21
C LEU A 271 -2.05 27.20 30.06
N THR A 272 -0.81 26.79 30.34
CA THR A 272 0.31 26.84 29.37
C THR A 272 0.88 25.44 29.13
N PRO A 273 0.11 24.55 28.47
CA PRO A 273 0.56 23.19 28.27
C PRO A 273 1.85 23.14 27.44
N ARG A 274 2.72 22.18 27.76
CA ARG A 274 3.98 21.98 27.05
C ARG A 274 4.27 20.50 26.85
N VAL A 275 4.85 20.17 25.70
CA VAL A 275 5.43 18.84 25.47
C VAL A 275 6.81 18.84 26.11
N LEU A 276 7.03 17.90 27.02
CA LEU A 276 8.29 17.72 27.73
C LEU A 276 9.24 16.80 26.97
N ASP A 277 8.69 15.71 26.45
CA ASP A 277 9.46 14.63 25.83
C ASP A 277 8.58 13.87 24.83
N VAL A 278 9.23 13.20 23.87
CA VAL A 278 8.61 12.28 22.93
C VAL A 278 9.21 10.91 23.12
N LYS A 279 8.40 10.01 23.69
CA LYS A 279 8.78 8.60 23.79
C LYS A 279 8.32 7.88 22.54
N ARG A 280 9.21 7.11 21.93
CA ARG A 280 8.80 6.09 20.97
C ARG A 280 8.40 4.84 21.74
N SER A 281 7.24 4.28 21.44
CA SER A 281 6.93 2.94 21.94
C SER A 281 8.03 1.99 21.46
N LYS A 282 8.81 1.41 22.38
CA LYS A 282 9.89 0.50 22.00
C LYS A 282 9.28 -0.68 21.25
N PHE A 283 9.59 -0.79 19.95
CA PHE A 283 9.12 -1.87 19.11
C PHE A 283 9.83 -3.22 19.37
N GLU A 284 10.67 -3.29 20.42
CA GLU A 284 11.49 -4.47 20.75
C GLU A 284 10.63 -5.74 20.90
N ASP A 285 9.49 -5.68 21.59
CA ASP A 285 8.56 -6.82 21.69
C ASP A 285 7.73 -7.05 20.41
N GLY A 286 7.68 -6.05 19.54
CA GLY A 286 6.90 -6.01 18.31
C GLY A 286 7.56 -6.75 17.15
N ILE A 287 8.88 -6.63 17.00
CA ILE A 287 9.59 -7.21 15.85
C ILE A 287 9.61 -8.74 15.93
N ASP A 288 9.76 -9.33 17.11
CA ASP A 288 9.71 -10.78 17.28
C ASP A 288 8.33 -11.35 16.94
N LYS A 289 7.28 -10.65 17.38
CA LYS A 289 5.90 -10.98 17.02
C LYS A 289 5.66 -10.82 15.53
N PHE A 290 6.25 -9.79 14.91
CA PHE A 290 6.19 -9.56 13.48
C PHE A 290 6.88 -10.69 12.71
N ILE A 291 8.13 -11.02 13.04
CA ILE A 291 8.92 -12.11 12.46
C ILE A 291 8.12 -13.41 12.48
N LYS A 292 7.47 -13.73 13.62
CA LYS A 292 6.69 -14.97 13.76
C LYS A 292 5.37 -14.98 12.99
N LYS A 293 4.62 -13.87 12.97
CA LYS A 293 3.21 -13.85 12.53
C LYS A 293 2.98 -13.20 11.17
N ASP A 294 3.73 -12.15 10.87
CA ASP A 294 3.43 -11.21 9.80
C ASP A 294 4.48 -11.22 8.70
N LEU A 295 5.76 -11.50 9.02
CA LEU A 295 6.83 -11.65 8.03
C LEU A 295 6.51 -12.71 6.96
N PRO A 296 6.03 -13.94 7.29
CA PRO A 296 5.66 -14.90 6.26
C PRO A 296 4.60 -14.38 5.29
N LYS A 297 3.64 -13.59 5.78
CA LYS A 297 2.57 -13.01 4.96
C LYS A 297 3.08 -11.90 4.05
N LEU A 298 4.01 -11.09 4.55
CA LEU A 298 4.72 -10.10 3.74
C LEU A 298 5.54 -10.79 2.65
N MET A 299 6.29 -11.84 2.98
CA MET A 299 7.10 -12.61 2.02
C MET A 299 6.27 -13.27 0.93
N THR A 300 5.11 -13.83 1.28
CA THR A 300 4.16 -14.37 0.29
C THR A 300 3.59 -13.28 -0.62
N ALA A 301 3.27 -12.09 -0.09
CA ALA A 301 2.74 -11.00 -0.89
C ALA A 301 3.80 -10.40 -1.83
N MET A 302 5.05 -10.24 -1.35
CA MET A 302 6.19 -9.79 -2.17
C MET A 302 6.50 -10.80 -3.27
N GLU A 303 6.56 -12.09 -2.95
CA GLU A 303 6.78 -13.15 -3.95
C GLU A 303 5.69 -13.19 -5.02
N GLY A 304 4.42 -13.13 -4.61
CA GLY A 304 3.30 -13.06 -5.55
C GLY A 304 3.42 -11.85 -6.47
N TYR A 305 3.88 -10.71 -5.96
CA TYR A 305 4.06 -9.50 -6.76
C TYR A 305 5.26 -9.63 -7.72
N SER A 306 6.41 -10.14 -7.25
CA SER A 306 7.60 -10.38 -8.06
C SER A 306 7.34 -11.38 -9.19
N LEU A 307 6.58 -12.45 -8.94
CA LEU A 307 6.23 -13.44 -9.98
C LEU A 307 5.30 -12.86 -11.05
N ILE A 308 4.57 -11.78 -10.76
CA ILE A 308 3.70 -11.12 -11.73
C ILE A 308 4.49 -10.19 -12.67
N GLN A 309 5.70 -9.77 -12.27
CA GLN A 309 6.58 -8.92 -13.11
C GLN A 309 7.10 -9.62 -14.37
N ARG A 310 7.06 -10.97 -14.40
CA ARG A 310 7.55 -11.78 -15.53
C ARG A 310 6.85 -11.45 -16.85
N VAL A 311 7.61 -11.40 -17.93
CA VAL A 311 7.09 -11.17 -19.29
C VAL A 311 6.33 -12.41 -19.76
N SER A 312 6.90 -13.59 -19.57
CA SER A 312 6.35 -14.87 -19.98
C SER A 312 6.14 -15.82 -18.79
N LYS A 313 5.05 -16.61 -18.82
CA LYS A 313 4.89 -17.71 -17.85
C LYS A 313 5.85 -18.87 -18.11
N ALA A 314 6.34 -19.00 -19.35
CA ALA A 314 7.16 -20.12 -19.79
C ALA A 314 8.66 -19.92 -19.52
N ASP A 315 9.09 -18.67 -19.36
CA ASP A 315 10.49 -18.34 -19.06
C ASP A 315 10.69 -18.18 -17.55
N MET A 316 11.04 -19.28 -16.90
CA MET A 316 11.40 -19.28 -15.47
C MET A 316 12.84 -18.79 -15.24
N SER A 317 13.60 -18.55 -16.31
CA SER A 317 14.98 -18.03 -16.29
C SER A 317 15.04 -16.51 -16.46
N GLU A 318 13.91 -15.81 -16.43
CA GLU A 318 13.90 -14.36 -16.54
C GLU A 318 14.75 -13.73 -15.42
N PRO A 319 15.81 -12.96 -15.79
CA PRO A 319 16.78 -12.45 -14.82
C PRO A 319 16.13 -11.55 -13.77
N ILE A 320 15.04 -10.85 -14.11
CA ILE A 320 14.29 -10.01 -13.17
C ILE A 320 13.67 -10.80 -12.02
N VAL A 321 13.15 -12.00 -12.28
CA VAL A 321 12.53 -12.82 -11.22
C VAL A 321 13.59 -13.38 -10.29
N ALA A 322 14.75 -13.77 -10.85
CA ALA A 322 15.89 -14.21 -10.06
C ALA A 322 16.42 -13.08 -9.16
N GLN A 323 16.56 -11.86 -9.69
CA GLN A 323 16.97 -10.68 -8.93
C GLN A 323 15.97 -10.36 -7.80
N LEU A 324 14.68 -10.23 -8.12
CA LEU A 324 13.65 -9.91 -7.13
C LEU A 324 13.54 -10.98 -6.04
N LYS A 325 13.82 -12.25 -6.37
CA LYS A 325 13.88 -13.34 -5.39
C LYS A 325 15.09 -13.18 -4.46
N ALA A 326 16.25 -12.77 -4.99
CA ALA A 326 17.44 -12.49 -4.19
C ALA A 326 17.19 -11.30 -3.24
N ASP A 327 16.70 -10.17 -3.76
CA ASP A 327 16.43 -8.98 -2.94
C ASP A 327 15.41 -9.28 -1.82
N ARG A 328 14.38 -10.08 -2.11
CA ARG A 328 13.41 -10.52 -1.10
C ARG A 328 14.07 -11.34 0.01
N LEU A 329 15.01 -12.23 -0.32
CA LEU A 329 15.72 -13.04 0.67
C LEU A 329 16.66 -12.18 1.51
N GLU A 330 17.35 -11.21 0.91
CA GLU A 330 18.16 -10.22 1.63
C GLU A 330 17.30 -9.41 2.60
N PHE A 331 16.14 -8.94 2.15
CA PHE A 331 15.17 -8.27 2.99
C PHE A 331 14.70 -9.16 4.15
N GLU A 332 14.36 -10.43 3.90
CA GLU A 332 13.95 -11.36 4.95
C GLU A 332 15.05 -11.54 6.00
N GLN A 333 16.31 -11.63 5.58
CA GLN A 333 17.45 -11.73 6.49
C GLN A 333 17.67 -10.46 7.29
N ALA A 334 17.55 -9.28 6.66
CA ALA A 334 17.62 -7.99 7.35
C ALA A 334 16.56 -7.90 8.46
N VAL A 335 15.33 -8.36 8.19
CA VAL A 335 14.25 -8.41 9.19
C VAL A 335 14.57 -9.36 10.33
N LYS A 336 15.08 -10.57 10.04
CA LYS A 336 15.46 -11.54 11.07
C LYS A 336 16.62 -11.06 11.93
N ASN A 337 17.55 -10.32 11.34
CA ASN A 337 18.69 -9.70 12.02
C ASN A 337 18.32 -8.43 12.79
N ARG A 338 17.08 -7.93 12.63
CA ARG A 338 16.57 -6.71 13.27
C ARG A 338 17.37 -5.46 12.88
N ASP A 339 17.98 -5.46 11.70
CA ASP A 339 18.74 -4.33 11.19
C ASP A 339 17.85 -3.40 10.36
N TYR A 340 17.33 -2.36 11.00
CA TYR A 340 16.41 -1.41 10.37
C TYR A 340 17.03 -0.59 9.23
N ALA A 341 18.33 -0.34 9.26
CA ALA A 341 19.00 0.34 8.15
C ALA A 341 18.96 -0.58 6.91
N GLU A 342 19.28 -1.85 7.13
CA GLU A 342 19.31 -2.85 6.07
C GLU A 342 17.91 -3.23 5.56
N ILE A 343 16.92 -3.31 6.44
CA ILE A 343 15.50 -3.52 6.07
C ILE A 343 15.05 -2.45 5.06
N ARG A 344 15.35 -1.17 5.33
CA ARG A 344 15.00 -0.06 4.44
C ARG A 344 15.73 -0.14 3.11
N ARG A 345 17.05 -0.38 3.16
CA ARG A 345 17.90 -0.50 1.97
C ARG A 345 17.41 -1.61 1.05
N THR A 346 17.30 -2.84 1.57
CA THR A 346 16.90 -4.03 0.80
C THR A 346 15.47 -3.94 0.28
N PHE A 347 14.55 -3.33 1.03
CA PHE A 347 13.19 -3.10 0.54
C PHE A 347 13.15 -2.07 -0.60
N LYS A 348 13.93 -0.99 -0.48
CA LYS A 348 14.07 0.03 -1.54
C LYS A 348 14.68 -0.59 -2.81
N GLU A 349 15.69 -1.44 -2.68
CA GLU A 349 16.29 -2.16 -3.80
C GLU A 349 15.30 -3.11 -4.46
N TRP A 350 14.61 -3.94 -3.68
CA TRP A 350 13.55 -4.80 -4.20
C TRP A 350 12.47 -4.00 -4.96
N ASN A 351 12.02 -2.87 -4.41
CA ASN A 351 11.03 -2.01 -5.07
C ASN A 351 11.62 -1.33 -6.33
N GLY A 352 12.90 -0.99 -6.32
CA GLY A 352 13.61 -0.37 -7.44
C GLY A 352 13.89 -1.31 -8.60
N HIS A 353 13.97 -2.63 -8.36
CA HIS A 353 14.10 -3.66 -9.39
C HIS A 353 12.75 -4.13 -9.96
N LEU A 354 11.63 -3.62 -9.46
CA LEU A 354 10.34 -3.81 -10.13
C LEU A 354 10.32 -3.05 -11.46
N ASP A 355 9.39 -3.40 -12.35
CA ASP A 355 9.24 -2.68 -13.61
C ASP A 355 9.03 -1.18 -13.37
N SER A 356 9.92 -0.34 -13.89
CA SER A 356 9.97 1.09 -13.59
C SER A 356 8.74 1.86 -14.05
N GLU A 357 8.03 1.39 -15.09
CA GLU A 357 6.88 2.10 -15.67
C GLU A 357 5.58 1.77 -14.94
N ILE A 358 5.40 0.51 -14.56
CA ILE A 358 4.10 -0.02 -14.10
C ILE A 358 4.17 -0.77 -12.76
N GLY A 359 5.32 -1.34 -12.45
CA GLY A 359 5.53 -2.24 -11.32
C GLY A 359 6.01 -1.52 -10.07
N THR A 360 6.84 -0.49 -10.23
CA THR A 360 7.20 0.38 -9.11
C THR A 360 5.93 1.04 -8.57
N TRP A 361 5.88 1.17 -7.27
CA TRP A 361 5.03 2.17 -6.67
C TRP A 361 5.93 3.14 -5.94
N GLU A 362 5.49 4.40 -5.95
CA GLU A 362 5.91 5.35 -4.96
C GLU A 362 5.50 4.75 -3.61
N LEU A 363 6.47 4.08 -3.00
CA LEU A 363 6.84 4.41 -1.65
C LEU A 363 6.97 5.92 -1.72
N ALA A 364 5.89 6.65 -1.42
CA ALA A 364 5.93 8.11 -1.40
C ALA A 364 7.28 8.42 -0.74
N GLU A 365 8.17 9.16 -1.42
CA GLU A 365 9.60 9.24 -1.08
C GLU A 365 9.86 9.72 0.37
N THR A 366 8.79 10.00 1.11
CA THR A 366 8.56 9.78 2.53
C THR A 366 8.71 8.33 2.99
N PHE A 367 9.94 7.80 2.98
CA PHE A 367 10.45 7.08 4.15
C PHE A 367 11.75 7.73 4.59
#